data_AF-A0A423PRT1-F1
#
_entry.id   AF-A0A423PRT1-F1
#
_cell.length_a   1.000
_cell.length_b   1.000
_cell.length_c   1.000
_cell.angle_alpha   90.00
_cell.angle_beta   90.00
_cell.angle_gamma   90.00
#
_symmetry.space_group_name_H-M   'P 1'
#
loop_
_entity.id
_entity.type
_entity.pdbx_description
1 polymer ?
#
loop_
_entity_poly.entity_id
_entity_poly.type
_entity_poly.pdbx_seq_one_letter_code
_entity_poly.pdbx_strand_id
1 'polypeptide(L)'
;MSTRDNIISLSEVRWKYHGCQHKRLRVDEQLATVECRDCGEKLNPVHVIARMAKEESLWRRRLDALRAVRQKLEKRQRCKCDHCGRMTRIHVR
;
A
#
# COMPACT_ATOMS: atom_id res chain seq x y z
N MET A 1 19.07 -21.67 31.41
CA MET A 1 17.92 -20.79 31.68
C MET A 1 17.87 -19.74 30.57
N SER A 2 16.95 -19.91 29.62
CA SER A 2 16.85 -19.07 28.41
C SER A 2 16.05 -17.81 28.77
N THR A 3 16.72 -16.66 28.83
CA THR A 3 16.07 -15.36 29.03
C THR A 3 15.30 -15.01 27.75
N ARG A 4 13.99 -14.80 27.92
CA ARG A 4 13.11 -14.28 26.88
C ARG A 4 13.36 -12.79 26.72
N ASP A 5 14.49 -12.43 26.13
CA ASP A 5 14.76 -11.06 25.75
C ASP A 5 14.11 -10.81 24.39
N ASN A 6 12.94 -10.18 24.40
CA ASN A 6 12.20 -9.69 23.23
C ASN A 6 12.92 -8.47 22.60
N ILE A 7 14.23 -8.58 22.40
CA ILE A 7 15.07 -7.53 21.80
C ILE A 7 15.40 -8.01 20.40
N ILE A 8 14.62 -7.52 19.44
CA ILE A 8 14.87 -7.79 18.02
C ILE A 8 15.96 -6.83 17.55
N SER A 9 17.17 -7.33 17.36
CA SER A 9 18.24 -6.56 16.74
C SER A 9 17.90 -6.27 15.27
N LEU A 10 17.68 -5.00 14.93
CA LEU A 10 17.35 -4.56 13.57
C LEU A 10 18.44 -4.89 12.54
N SER A 11 19.70 -5.04 12.96
CA SER A 11 20.79 -5.46 12.09
C SER A 11 20.64 -6.92 11.65
N GLU A 12 20.27 -7.83 12.57
CA GLU A 12 20.11 -9.27 12.29
C GLU A 12 18.86 -9.57 11.44
N VAL A 13 17.80 -8.77 11.61
CA VAL A 13 16.55 -8.95 10.86
C VAL A 13 16.62 -8.32 9.46
N ARG A 14 17.43 -7.27 9.26
CA ARG A 14 17.56 -6.59 7.95
C ARG A 14 17.95 -7.55 6.83
N TRP A 15 18.79 -8.55 7.12
CA TRP A 15 19.24 -9.55 6.14
C TRP A 15 18.13 -10.45 5.63
N LYS A 16 17.13 -10.78 6.47
CA LYS A 16 15.93 -11.53 6.06
C LYS A 16 15.06 -10.76 5.05
N TYR A 17 15.13 -9.43 5.03
CA TYR A 17 14.36 -8.59 4.11
C TYR A 17 15.08 -8.27 2.79
N HIS A 18 16.31 -8.76 2.60
CA HIS A 18 17.04 -8.66 1.34
C HIS A 18 16.76 -9.81 0.36
N GLY A 19 15.85 -10.74 0.70
CA GLY A 19 15.33 -11.72 -0.25
C GLY A 19 14.55 -11.06 -1.39
N CYS A 20 14.54 -11.70 -2.57
CA CYS A 20 13.76 -11.24 -3.71
C CYS A 20 12.29 -11.01 -3.32
N GLN A 21 11.77 -9.80 -3.53
CA GLN A 21 10.39 -9.48 -3.14
C GLN A 21 9.33 -10.06 -4.11
N HIS A 22 9.76 -10.81 -5.13
CA HIS A 22 8.91 -11.46 -6.12
C HIS A 22 7.86 -10.50 -6.73
N LYS A 23 8.25 -9.24 -6.95
CA LYS A 23 7.34 -8.19 -7.47
C LYS A 23 7.24 -8.26 -8.99
N ARG A 24 8.36 -8.52 -9.66
CA ARG A 24 8.40 -8.62 -11.12
C ARG A 24 8.19 -10.08 -11.49
N LEU A 25 7.02 -10.37 -12.01
CA LEU A 25 6.58 -11.71 -12.38
C LEU A 25 6.57 -11.87 -13.89
N ARG A 26 6.83 -13.09 -14.35
CA ARG A 26 6.58 -13.59 -15.71
C ARG A 26 5.49 -14.64 -15.58
N VAL A 27 4.42 -14.48 -16.34
CA VAL A 27 3.30 -15.41 -16.36
C VAL A 27 3.33 -16.12 -17.69
N ASP A 28 3.33 -17.45 -17.67
CA ASP A 28 3.10 -18.28 -18.84
C ASP A 28 1.66 -18.77 -18.81
N GLU A 29 0.84 -18.25 -19.72
CA GLU A 29 -0.59 -18.55 -19.78
C GLU A 29 -0.88 -19.97 -20.29
N GLN A 30 0.02 -20.58 -21.07
CA GLN A 30 -0.17 -21.92 -21.62
C GLN A 30 0.13 -23.00 -20.60
N LEU A 31 1.17 -22.80 -19.79
CA LEU A 31 1.57 -23.73 -18.73
C LEU A 31 0.96 -23.39 -17.35
N ALA A 32 0.23 -22.27 -17.25
CA ALA A 32 -0.30 -21.72 -16.00
C ALA A 32 0.77 -21.58 -14.91
N THR A 33 2.00 -21.22 -15.30
CA THR A 33 3.13 -21.07 -14.38
C THR A 33 3.47 -19.61 -14.18
N VAL A 34 3.95 -19.29 -12.98
CA VAL A 34 4.41 -17.95 -12.62
C VAL A 34 5.85 -18.06 -12.16
N GLU A 35 6.71 -17.23 -12.71
CA GLU A 35 8.12 -17.15 -12.37
C GLU A 35 8.48 -15.74 -11.95
N CYS A 36 9.39 -15.57 -11.00
CA CYS A 36 9.93 -14.25 -10.74
C CYS A 36 11.03 -13.91 -11.75
N ARG A 37 10.98 -12.70 -12.32
CA ARG A 37 12.02 -12.21 -13.24
C ARG A 37 13.34 -11.88 -12.57
N ASP A 38 13.33 -11.59 -11.28
CA ASP A 38 14.53 -11.13 -10.56
C ASP A 38 15.33 -12.29 -9.95
N CYS A 39 14.67 -13.37 -9.52
CA CYS A 39 15.35 -14.57 -8.97
C CYS A 39 15.18 -15.85 -9.81
N GLY A 40 14.30 -15.85 -10.82
CA GLY A 40 14.03 -17.03 -11.65
C GLY A 40 13.23 -18.13 -10.97
N GLU A 41 12.80 -17.96 -9.72
CA GLU A 41 12.08 -18.99 -8.98
C GLU A 41 10.63 -19.16 -9.48
N LYS A 42 10.21 -20.43 -9.62
CA LYS A 42 8.81 -20.79 -9.92
C LYS A 42 7.95 -20.61 -8.67
N LEU A 43 7.01 -19.69 -8.77
CA LEU A 43 6.09 -19.34 -7.71
C LEU A 43 4.74 -20.01 -7.92
N ASN A 44 4.06 -20.31 -6.82
CA ASN A 44 2.70 -20.82 -6.87
C ASN A 44 1.75 -19.70 -7.38
N PRO A 45 1.05 -19.89 -8.52
CA PRO A 45 0.17 -18.88 -9.10
C PRO A 45 -0.96 -18.45 -8.15
N VAL A 46 -1.57 -19.40 -7.44
CA VAL A 46 -2.67 -19.13 -6.49
C VAL A 46 -2.17 -18.27 -5.32
N HIS A 47 -0.96 -18.54 -4.84
CA HIS A 47 -0.36 -17.73 -3.79
C HIS A 47 -0.08 -16.29 -4.24
N VAL A 48 0.42 -16.13 -5.47
CA VAL A 48 0.66 -14.82 -6.09
C VAL A 48 -0.64 -14.03 -6.23
N ILE A 49 -1.71 -14.67 -6.72
CA ILE A 49 -3.04 -14.04 -6.86
C ILE A 49 -3.58 -13.63 -5.48
N ALA A 50 -3.50 -14.50 -4.48
CA ALA A 50 -3.96 -14.19 -3.13
C ALA A 50 -3.19 -13.00 -2.53
N ARG A 51 -1.88 -12.88 -2.80
CA ARG A 51 -1.07 -11.73 -2.41
C ARG A 51 -1.56 -10.45 -3.10
N MET A 52 -1.74 -10.49 -4.42
CA MET A 52 -2.23 -9.35 -5.20
C MET A 52 -3.61 -8.88 -4.72
N ALA A 53 -4.54 -9.81 -4.47
CA ALA A 53 -5.87 -9.49 -3.97
C ALA A 53 -5.84 -8.78 -2.60
N LYS A 54 -4.91 -9.18 -1.72
CA LYS A 54 -4.69 -8.49 -0.43
C LYS A 54 -4.17 -7.07 -0.63
N GLU A 55 -3.19 -6.89 -1.52
CA GLU A 55 -2.66 -5.58 -1.85
C GLU A 55 -3.75 -4.67 -2.45
N GLU A 56 -4.50 -5.17 -3.43
CA GLU A 56 -5.63 -4.45 -4.03
C GLU A 56 -6.67 -4.03 -2.99
N SER A 57 -7.02 -4.92 -2.07
CA SER A 57 -7.95 -4.63 -0.97
C SER A 57 -7.47 -3.47 -0.09
N LEU A 58 -6.15 -3.39 0.18
CA LEU A 58 -5.55 -2.27 0.90
C LEU A 58 -5.62 -0.97 0.09
N TRP A 59 -5.29 -1.02 -1.20
CA TRP A 59 -5.37 0.14 -2.09
C TRP A 59 -6.80 0.68 -2.19
N ARG A 60 -7.79 -0.20 -2.30
CA ARG A 60 -9.20 0.17 -2.35
C ARG A 60 -9.66 0.87 -1.07
N ARG A 61 -9.34 0.32 0.10
CA ARG A 61 -9.63 0.97 1.40
C ARG A 61 -8.98 2.35 1.50
N ARG A 62 -7.74 2.48 1.04
CA ARG A 62 -7.03 3.77 1.04
C ARG A 62 -7.67 4.78 0.10
N LEU A 63 -8.09 4.35 -1.08
CA LEU A 63 -8.81 5.19 -2.03
C LEU A 63 -10.13 5.70 -1.44
N ASP A 64 -10.90 4.83 -0.79
CA ASP A 64 -12.16 5.20 -0.16
C ASP A 64 -11.94 6.20 0.99
N ALA A 65 -10.89 6.02 1.79
CA ALA A 65 -10.50 6.99 2.82
C ALA A 65 -10.14 8.35 2.21
N LEU A 66 -9.35 8.38 1.13
CA LEU A 66 -8.98 9.61 0.43
C LEU A 66 -10.22 10.32 -0.16
N ARG A 67 -11.16 9.57 -0.75
CA ARG A 67 -12.44 10.11 -1.24
C ARG A 67 -13.25 10.74 -0.12
N ALA A 68 -13.33 10.08 1.04
CA ALA A 68 -14.04 10.62 2.20
C ALA A 68 -13.41 11.93 2.71
N VAL A 69 -12.07 12.01 2.74
CA VAL A 69 -11.35 13.25 3.09
C VAL A 69 -11.64 14.34 2.06
N ARG A 70 -11.58 14.03 0.76
CA ARG A 70 -11.89 14.98 -0.31
C ARG A 70 -13.29 15.56 -0.16
N GLN A 71 -14.30 14.72 0.08
CA GLN A 71 -15.67 15.18 0.29
C GLN A 71 -15.80 16.08 1.53
N LYS A 72 -15.10 15.79 2.62
CA LYS A 72 -15.09 16.67 3.81
C LYS A 72 -14.48 18.03 3.50
N LEU A 73 -13.41 18.08 2.71
CA LEU A 73 -12.77 19.33 2.29
C LEU A 73 -13.67 20.13 1.33
N GLU A 74 -14.31 19.47 0.37
CA GLU A 74 -15.28 20.10 -0.55
C GLU A 74 -16.46 20.72 0.21
N LYS A 75 -16.95 20.10 1.28
CA LYS A 75 -18.00 20.67 2.13
C LYS A 75 -17.55 21.91 2.91
N ARG A 76 -16.26 22.01 3.23
CA ARG A 76 -15.66 23.11 4.00
C ARG A 76 -15.04 24.20 3.11
N GLN A 77 -15.31 24.15 1.80
CA GLN A 77 -14.69 25.08 0.85
C GLN A 77 -15.15 26.52 0.98
N ARG A 78 -16.25 26.82 1.68
CA ARG A 78 -16.75 28.19 1.85
C ARG A 78 -16.58 28.63 3.30
N CYS A 79 -15.83 29.70 3.51
CA CYS A 79 -15.60 30.29 4.82
C CYS A 79 -16.03 31.76 4.82
N LYS A 80 -16.56 32.25 5.95
CA LYS A 80 -16.87 33.66 6.14
C LYS A 80 -15.56 34.42 6.36
N CYS A 81 -15.38 35.53 5.65
CA CYS A 81 -14.22 36.40 5.87
C CYS A 81 -14.44 37.25 7.13
N ASP A 82 -13.47 37.27 8.05
CA ASP A 82 -13.58 38.06 9.28
C ASP A 82 -13.54 39.58 9.02
N HIS A 83 -12.84 40.01 7.98
CA HIS A 83 -12.70 41.44 7.65
C HIS A 83 -13.93 42.02 6.93
N CYS A 84 -14.57 41.27 6.02
CA CYS A 84 -15.67 41.80 5.21
C CYS A 84 -17.00 41.05 5.35
N GLY A 85 -17.06 40.00 6.17
CA GLY A 85 -18.28 39.23 6.46
C GLY A 85 -18.84 38.40 5.30
N ARG A 86 -18.26 38.48 4.09
CA ARG A 86 -18.71 37.74 2.89
C ARG A 86 -18.21 36.30 2.90
N MET A 87 -19.00 35.40 2.33
CA MET A 87 -18.61 33.99 2.14
C MET A 87 -17.65 33.88 0.95
N THR A 88 -16.44 33.38 1.20
CA THR A 88 -15.38 33.25 0.20
C THR A 88 -15.02 31.78 0.02
N ARG A 89 -14.71 31.37 -1.22
CA ARG A 89 -14.29 30.00 -1.51
C ARG A 89 -12.78 29.87 -1.34
N ILE A 90 -12.32 28.89 -0.56
CA ILE A 90 -10.90 28.61 -0.36
C ILE A 90 -10.40 27.76 -1.53
N HIS A 91 -9.43 28.27 -2.27
CA HIS A 91 -8.69 27.52 -3.27
C HIS A 91 -7.44 26.93 -2.62
N VAL A 92 -7.49 25.64 -2.26
CA VAL A 92 -6.30 24.90 -1.84
C VAL A 92 -5.56 24.52 -3.12
N ARG A 93 -4.38 25.13 -3.34
CA ARG A 93 -3.47 24.78 -4.44
C ARG A 93 -2.80 23.44 -4.20
#